data_AF-A0A843KCK6-F1
#
_entry.id   AF-A0A843KCK6-F1
#
_cell.length_a   1.000
_cell.length_b   1.000
_cell.length_c   1.000
_cell.angle_alpha   90.00
_cell.angle_beta   90.00
_cell.angle_gamma   90.00
#
_symmetry.space_group_name_H-M   'P 1'
#
loop_
_entity.id
_entity.type
_entity.pdbx_description
1 polymer ?
#
loop_
_entity_poly.entity_id
_entity_poly.type
_entity_poly.pdbx_seq_one_letter_code
_entity_poly.pdbx_strand_id
1 'polypeptide(L)'
;MSSEVEAAFQAMRDLCRLIPTGGLKDRERVERDMEEMISRDYEPYFSGNAALHLLAACQRCGRCCREEKRVAVTIEDCRRIARHLGLSQKTFIIKYTQPHAFKGAAVGSARLLCKAEGEPCPFYDPFLPGCRIHPAKPQVCRAAFYLSKMNLLFCREEREIKAIPDCPADALLRERLAQFQSKIKDEPGERERLDALFTSPGPEVELFLLLLRLKGLEIYFGGDRAERLARRLGLPRLVQEDELREGALLYATALRYGCLSTGAKKKVTED
;
A
#
# COMPACT_ATOMS: atom_id res chain seq x y z
N MET A 1 -6.34 19.44 -22.50
CA MET A 1 -6.33 18.73 -21.21
C MET A 1 -5.15 17.76 -21.15
N SER A 2 -3.94 18.23 -21.51
CA SER A 2 -2.65 17.54 -21.27
C SER A 2 -2.07 17.82 -19.88
N SER A 3 -2.85 18.45 -19.00
CA SER A 3 -2.36 18.99 -17.73
C SER A 3 -2.27 17.96 -16.61
N GLU A 4 -3.08 16.90 -16.62
CA GLU A 4 -3.11 15.94 -15.50
C GLU A 4 -1.99 14.90 -15.61
N VAL A 5 -1.74 14.37 -16.82
CA VAL A 5 -0.62 13.44 -17.08
C VAL A 5 0.71 14.15 -16.82
N GLU A 6 0.89 15.36 -17.37
CA GLU A 6 2.10 16.14 -17.13
C GLU A 6 2.23 16.58 -15.66
N ALA A 7 1.13 16.90 -14.98
CA ALA A 7 1.17 17.17 -13.54
C ALA A 7 1.65 15.94 -12.75
N ALA A 8 1.26 14.74 -13.14
CA ALA A 8 1.71 13.52 -12.48
C ALA A 8 3.21 13.25 -12.72
N PHE A 9 3.72 13.49 -13.93
CA PHE A 9 5.16 13.46 -14.21
C PHE A 9 5.91 14.53 -13.40
N GLN A 10 5.38 15.76 -13.36
CA GLN A 10 5.98 16.85 -12.59
C GLN A 10 5.98 16.55 -11.09
N ALA A 11 4.92 15.95 -10.55
CA ALA A 11 4.86 15.56 -9.14
C ALA A 11 5.97 14.58 -8.77
N MET A 12 6.29 13.60 -9.65
CA MET A 12 7.44 12.72 -9.42
C MET A 12 8.77 13.49 -9.42
N ARG A 13 8.95 14.44 -10.35
CA ARG A 13 10.15 15.30 -10.37
C ARG A 13 10.28 16.15 -9.11
N ASP A 14 9.17 16.68 -8.62
CA ASP A 14 9.12 17.56 -7.45
C ASP A 14 9.52 16.85 -6.14
N LEU A 15 9.50 15.51 -6.09
CA LEU A 15 10.02 14.74 -4.96
C LEU A 15 11.52 14.98 -4.71
N CYS A 16 12.28 15.45 -5.71
CA CYS A 16 13.69 15.80 -5.54
C CYS A 16 13.90 16.87 -4.45
N ARG A 17 12.87 17.69 -4.15
CA ARG A 17 12.90 18.70 -3.07
C ARG A 17 13.02 18.07 -1.68
N LEU A 18 12.73 16.77 -1.54
CA LEU A 18 12.91 16.01 -0.30
C LEU A 18 14.35 15.53 -0.11
N ILE A 19 15.17 15.56 -1.15
CA ILE A 19 16.57 15.14 -1.08
C ILE A 19 17.38 16.24 -0.36
N PRO A 20 18.15 15.89 0.69
CA PRO A 20 19.06 16.84 1.34
C PRO A 20 20.15 17.37 0.39
N THR A 21 20.74 18.52 0.69
CA THR A 21 21.80 19.17 -0.13
C THR A 21 23.03 18.28 -0.41
N GLY A 22 23.22 17.20 0.34
CA GLY A 22 24.28 16.20 0.14
C GLY A 22 23.81 14.86 -0.45
N GLY A 23 22.59 14.79 -0.99
CA GLY A 23 21.98 13.54 -1.46
C GLY A 23 21.35 12.71 -0.34
N LEU A 24 20.80 11.54 -0.74
CA LEU A 24 20.34 10.54 0.21
C LEU A 24 21.54 9.86 0.89
N LYS A 25 21.42 9.60 2.18
CA LYS A 25 22.45 8.93 2.99
C LYS A 25 22.16 7.44 3.10
N ASP A 26 23.20 6.61 3.26
CA ASP A 26 23.08 5.17 3.54
C ASP A 26 22.10 4.40 2.62
N ARG A 27 21.88 4.84 1.38
CA ARG A 27 20.82 4.32 0.50
C ARG A 27 20.89 2.80 0.36
N GLU A 28 22.06 2.25 0.03
CA GLU A 28 22.25 0.81 -0.11
C GLU A 28 21.91 0.03 1.16
N ARG A 29 22.28 0.58 2.33
CA ARG A 29 22.03 -0.06 3.61
C ARG A 29 20.53 -0.03 3.94
N VAL A 30 19.85 1.07 3.64
CA VAL A 30 18.40 1.18 3.80
C VAL A 30 17.68 0.21 2.86
N GLU A 31 18.08 0.13 1.59
CA GLU A 31 17.48 -0.79 0.64
C GLU A 31 17.66 -2.26 1.06
N ARG A 32 18.82 -2.62 1.63
CA ARG A 32 19.02 -3.95 2.25
C ARG A 32 18.09 -4.18 3.44
N ASP A 33 17.99 -3.22 4.37
CA ASP A 33 17.07 -3.33 5.51
C ASP A 33 15.61 -3.48 5.03
N MET A 34 15.22 -2.79 3.94
CA MET A 34 13.90 -2.96 3.32
C MET A 34 13.71 -4.36 2.74
N GLU A 35 14.72 -4.92 2.07
CA GLU A 35 14.70 -6.27 1.49
C GLU A 35 14.54 -7.36 2.57
N GLU A 36 15.23 -7.20 3.70
CA GLU A 36 15.10 -8.09 4.86
C GLU A 36 13.68 -8.05 5.46
N MET A 37 13.00 -6.90 5.37
CA MET A 37 11.62 -6.76 5.84
C MET A 37 10.60 -7.35 4.87
N ILE A 38 10.79 -7.11 3.57
CA ILE A 38 9.96 -7.66 2.50
C ILE A 38 10.79 -7.81 1.23
N SER A 39 10.82 -9.02 0.66
CA SER A 39 11.64 -9.26 -0.53
C SER A 39 11.15 -8.47 -1.75
N ARG A 40 12.06 -8.07 -2.63
CA ARG A 40 11.79 -7.53 -3.96
C ARG A 40 11.04 -8.52 -4.86
N ASP A 41 11.00 -9.81 -4.52
CA ASP A 41 10.13 -10.80 -5.16
C ASP A 41 8.63 -10.47 -5.08
N TYR A 42 8.23 -9.61 -4.13
CA TYR A 42 6.86 -9.12 -4.03
C TYR A 42 6.58 -7.90 -4.92
N GLU A 43 7.60 -7.34 -5.58
CA GLU A 43 7.38 -6.29 -6.58
C GLU A 43 6.90 -6.87 -7.92
N PRO A 44 6.05 -6.13 -8.65
CA PRO A 44 5.60 -4.76 -8.39
C PRO A 44 4.34 -4.70 -7.48
N TYR A 45 3.89 -5.83 -6.93
CA TYR A 45 2.65 -5.91 -6.17
C TYR A 45 2.72 -5.19 -4.83
N PHE A 46 3.87 -5.18 -4.16
CA PHE A 46 4.03 -4.47 -2.89
C PHE A 46 3.89 -2.95 -3.05
N SER A 47 4.63 -2.37 -4.00
CA SER A 47 4.53 -0.94 -4.29
C SER A 47 3.20 -0.59 -4.99
N GLY A 48 2.67 -1.49 -5.81
CA GLY A 48 1.36 -1.32 -6.46
C GLY A 48 0.22 -1.18 -5.47
N ASN A 49 0.27 -2.01 -4.45
CA ASN A 49 -0.63 -1.95 -3.33
C ASN A 49 -0.54 -0.64 -2.54
N ALA A 50 0.68 -0.14 -2.30
CA ALA A 50 0.87 1.18 -1.68
C ALA A 50 0.29 2.28 -2.58
N ALA A 51 0.48 2.19 -3.90
CA ALA A 51 -0.09 3.15 -4.85
C ALA A 51 -1.63 3.15 -4.82
N LEU A 52 -2.26 1.97 -4.87
CA LEU A 52 -3.72 1.86 -4.81
C LEU A 52 -4.28 2.39 -3.48
N HIS A 53 -3.56 2.18 -2.36
CA HIS A 53 -3.93 2.76 -1.07
C HIS A 53 -3.99 4.29 -1.10
N LEU A 54 -3.03 4.94 -1.76
CA LEU A 54 -2.98 6.41 -1.88
C LEU A 54 -4.11 6.99 -2.74
N LEU A 55 -4.73 6.15 -3.58
CA LEU A 55 -5.74 6.54 -4.56
C LEU A 55 -7.18 6.20 -4.13
N ALA A 56 -7.36 5.36 -3.10
CA ALA A 56 -8.66 4.87 -2.69
C ALA A 56 -8.98 5.17 -1.22
N ALA A 57 -10.21 5.63 -0.98
CA ALA A 57 -10.73 5.89 0.36
C ALA A 57 -11.94 5.00 0.65
N CYS A 58 -11.97 4.42 1.86
CA CYS A 58 -13.09 3.59 2.31
C CYS A 58 -14.40 4.39 2.34
N GLN A 59 -15.39 3.95 1.56
CA GLN A 59 -16.74 4.53 1.52
C GLN A 59 -17.64 4.04 2.67
N ARG A 60 -17.06 3.38 3.68
CA ARG A 60 -17.75 2.77 4.83
C ARG A 60 -18.92 1.83 4.45
N CYS A 61 -18.89 1.18 3.29
CA CYS A 61 -19.97 0.27 2.86
C CYS A 61 -20.18 -0.98 3.76
N GLY A 62 -19.25 -1.26 4.68
CA GLY A 62 -19.32 -2.38 5.61
C GLY A 62 -18.98 -3.76 5.01
N ARG A 63 -18.74 -3.87 3.69
CA ARG A 63 -18.44 -5.16 3.03
C ARG A 63 -17.19 -5.82 3.63
N CYS A 64 -16.05 -5.12 3.66
CA CYS A 64 -14.83 -5.65 4.32
C CYS A 64 -15.05 -5.97 5.79
N CYS A 65 -15.86 -5.16 6.49
CA CYS A 65 -16.14 -5.39 7.90
C CYS A 65 -16.92 -6.69 8.12
N ARG A 66 -17.75 -7.12 7.16
CA ARG A 66 -18.51 -8.37 7.23
C ARG A 66 -17.71 -9.57 6.70
N GLU A 67 -17.04 -9.39 5.56
CA GLU A 67 -16.46 -10.48 4.78
C GLU A 67 -15.02 -10.85 5.19
N GLU A 68 -14.21 -9.87 5.63
CA GLU A 68 -12.81 -10.14 5.96
C GLU A 68 -12.70 -11.09 7.15
N LYS A 69 -11.99 -12.20 6.95
CA LYS A 69 -11.85 -13.27 7.94
C LYS A 69 -10.73 -12.98 8.93
N ARG A 70 -9.65 -12.32 8.49
CA ARG A 70 -8.44 -12.14 9.30
C ARG A 70 -7.89 -10.72 9.19
N VAL A 71 -8.19 -9.91 10.20
CA VAL A 71 -7.64 -8.55 10.31
C VAL A 71 -6.41 -8.57 11.21
N ALA A 72 -5.22 -8.41 10.62
CA ALA A 72 -3.98 -8.26 11.36
C ALA A 72 -3.85 -6.84 11.95
N VAL A 73 -3.46 -6.74 13.21
CA VAL A 73 -3.24 -5.47 13.91
C VAL A 73 -1.85 -5.48 14.54
N THR A 74 -1.11 -4.39 14.37
CA THR A 74 0.17 -4.21 15.08
C THR A 74 -0.06 -3.79 16.53
N ILE A 75 1.02 -3.72 17.31
CA ILE A 75 0.98 -3.20 18.68
C ILE A 75 0.61 -1.71 18.69
N GLU A 76 1.05 -0.95 17.69
CA GLU A 76 0.71 0.45 17.48
C GLU A 76 -0.76 0.62 17.11
N ASP A 77 -1.29 -0.24 16.24
CA ASP A 77 -2.73 -0.29 15.96
C ASP A 77 -3.52 -0.55 17.25
N CYS A 78 -3.12 -1.54 18.05
CA CYS A 78 -3.75 -1.85 19.32
C CYS A 78 -3.75 -0.63 20.26
N ARG A 79 -2.63 0.07 20.38
CA ARG A 79 -2.51 1.30 21.21
C ARG A 79 -3.42 2.41 20.70
N ARG A 80 -3.46 2.65 19.38
CA ARG A 80 -4.29 3.69 18.75
C ARG A 80 -5.78 3.42 18.92
N ILE A 81 -6.20 2.18 18.65
CA ILE A 81 -7.61 1.79 18.77
C ILE A 81 -8.04 1.78 20.24
N ALA A 82 -7.22 1.26 21.15
CA ALA A 82 -7.51 1.28 22.58
C ALA A 82 -7.75 2.72 23.09
N ARG A 83 -6.87 3.66 22.73
CA ARG A 83 -7.03 5.07 23.09
C ARG A 83 -8.34 5.66 22.55
N HIS A 84 -8.68 5.36 21.29
CA HIS A 84 -9.92 5.82 20.69
C HIS A 84 -11.17 5.28 21.38
N LEU A 85 -11.08 4.06 21.92
CA LEU A 85 -12.16 3.41 22.67
C LEU A 85 -12.18 3.75 24.18
N GLY A 86 -11.25 4.58 24.66
CA GLY A 86 -11.11 4.86 26.10
C GLY A 86 -10.64 3.65 26.92
N LEU A 87 -9.91 2.71 26.31
CA LEU A 87 -9.41 1.49 26.95
C LEU A 87 -7.90 1.55 27.17
N SER A 88 -7.41 0.78 28.14
CA SER A 88 -5.98 0.48 28.21
C SER A 88 -5.57 -0.45 27.05
N GLN A 89 -4.33 -0.34 26.59
CA GLN A 89 -3.81 -1.23 25.54
C GLN A 89 -3.87 -2.71 25.96
N LYS A 90 -3.58 -3.02 27.23
CA LYS A 90 -3.68 -4.37 27.78
C LYS A 90 -5.11 -4.91 27.68
N THR A 91 -6.10 -4.11 28.08
CA THR A 91 -7.52 -4.46 27.99
C THR A 91 -7.95 -4.69 26.55
N PHE A 92 -7.51 -3.84 25.62
CA PHE A 92 -7.80 -4.01 24.20
C PHE A 92 -7.23 -5.32 23.66
N ILE A 93 -5.96 -5.61 23.95
CA ILE A 93 -5.29 -6.82 23.49
C ILE A 93 -6.03 -8.07 24.00
N ILE A 94 -6.39 -8.11 25.28
CA ILE A 94 -7.09 -9.26 25.87
C ILE A 94 -8.48 -9.44 25.27
N LYS A 95 -9.23 -8.33 25.09
CA LYS A 95 -10.64 -8.39 24.69
C LYS A 95 -10.84 -8.58 23.18
N TYR A 96 -9.98 -7.97 22.36
CA TYR A 96 -10.21 -7.83 20.92
C TYR A 96 -9.17 -8.53 20.05
N THR A 97 -8.12 -9.14 20.61
CA THR A 97 -7.07 -9.74 19.80
C THR A 97 -6.64 -11.13 20.26
N GLN A 98 -6.25 -11.95 19.30
CA GLN A 98 -5.62 -13.25 19.51
C GLN A 98 -4.23 -13.29 18.87
N PRO A 99 -3.32 -14.18 19.33
CA PRO A 99 -2.04 -14.39 18.67
C PRO A 99 -2.19 -14.71 17.18
N HIS A 100 -1.23 -14.27 16.37
CA HIS A 100 -1.20 -14.62 14.95
C HIS A 100 -0.92 -16.13 14.78
N ALA A 101 -1.53 -16.76 13.77
CA ALA A 101 -1.36 -18.19 13.50
C ALA A 101 0.09 -18.54 13.10
N PHE A 102 0.70 -17.71 12.24
CA PHE A 102 2.14 -17.77 11.96
C PHE A 102 2.96 -17.19 13.13
N LYS A 103 4.12 -17.79 13.40
CA LYS A 103 5.13 -17.27 14.34
C LYS A 103 6.36 -16.80 13.56
N GLY A 104 7.13 -15.86 14.11
CA GLY A 104 8.47 -15.50 13.62
C GLY A 104 8.57 -14.20 12.82
N ALA A 105 9.73 -14.00 12.18
CA ALA A 105 10.10 -12.79 11.45
C ALA A 105 9.05 -12.36 10.40
N ALA A 106 8.34 -13.33 9.83
CA ALA A 106 7.33 -13.13 8.79
C ALA A 106 6.11 -12.32 9.25
N VAL A 107 5.71 -12.35 10.54
CA VAL A 107 4.55 -11.57 11.05
C VAL A 107 4.91 -10.59 12.16
N GLY A 108 6.11 -10.70 12.74
CA GLY A 108 6.56 -9.82 13.81
C GLY A 108 5.66 -9.89 15.04
N SER A 109 5.36 -8.74 15.63
CA SER A 109 4.48 -8.60 16.79
C SER A 109 2.99 -8.43 16.42
N ALA A 110 2.63 -8.68 15.16
CA ALA A 110 1.24 -8.59 14.72
C ALA A 110 0.35 -9.60 15.45
N ARG A 111 -0.90 -9.19 15.68
CA ARG A 111 -1.96 -9.98 16.29
C ARG A 111 -3.15 -10.02 15.33
N LEU A 112 -4.11 -10.90 15.55
CA LEU A 112 -5.35 -10.94 14.78
C LEU A 112 -6.50 -10.39 15.62
N LEU A 113 -7.43 -9.65 15.02
CA LEU A 113 -8.68 -9.32 15.70
C LEU A 113 -9.48 -10.59 16.01
N CYS A 114 -10.04 -10.68 17.22
CA CYS A 114 -10.94 -11.75 17.61
C CYS A 114 -12.26 -11.60 16.85
N LYS A 115 -12.56 -12.56 15.99
CA LYS A 115 -13.80 -12.69 15.22
C LYS A 115 -14.11 -14.18 15.12
N ALA A 116 -15.33 -14.58 15.45
CA ALA A 116 -15.78 -15.95 15.21
C ALA A 116 -15.99 -16.15 13.70
N GLU A 117 -15.92 -17.40 13.25
CA GLU A 117 -16.14 -17.72 11.85
C GLU A 117 -17.56 -17.29 11.42
N GLY A 118 -17.66 -16.58 10.30
CA GLY A 118 -18.94 -16.05 9.79
C GLY A 118 -19.42 -14.74 10.42
N GLU A 119 -18.93 -14.35 11.60
CA GLU A 119 -19.35 -13.11 12.28
C GLU A 119 -18.73 -11.85 11.65
N PRO A 120 -19.35 -10.67 11.72
CA PRO A 120 -18.69 -9.45 11.30
C PRO A 120 -17.52 -9.08 12.22
N CYS A 121 -16.69 -8.16 11.76
CA CYS A 121 -15.65 -7.53 12.56
C CYS A 121 -16.24 -6.98 13.87
N PRO A 122 -15.55 -7.10 15.03
CA PRO A 122 -16.04 -6.60 16.32
C PRO A 122 -16.22 -5.06 16.37
N PHE A 123 -15.81 -4.35 15.33
CA PHE A 123 -16.03 -2.91 15.18
C PHE A 123 -16.99 -2.55 14.04
N TYR A 124 -17.63 -3.54 13.42
CA TYR A 124 -18.78 -3.33 12.57
C TYR A 124 -19.95 -2.82 13.42
N ASP A 125 -20.62 -1.80 12.93
CA ASP A 125 -21.87 -1.30 13.48
C ASP A 125 -22.93 -1.49 12.39
N PRO A 126 -24.05 -2.18 12.64
CA PRO A 126 -25.13 -2.34 11.66
C PRO A 126 -26.02 -1.09 11.53
N PHE A 127 -26.03 -0.20 12.53
CA PHE A 127 -26.80 1.04 12.54
C PHE A 127 -26.05 2.20 11.86
N LEU A 128 -24.76 2.00 11.59
CA LEU A 128 -23.99 2.81 10.67
C LEU A 128 -23.71 1.95 9.44
N PRO A 129 -23.66 2.49 8.21
CA PRO A 129 -22.91 1.81 7.18
C PRO A 129 -21.44 1.84 7.62
N GLY A 130 -20.96 0.79 8.30
CA GLY A 130 -19.55 0.49 8.43
C GLY A 130 -18.95 0.53 9.84
N CYS A 131 -17.72 1.06 9.92
CA CYS A 131 -16.81 0.82 11.04
C CYS A 131 -16.94 1.89 12.14
N ARG A 132 -17.27 1.50 13.36
CA ARG A 132 -17.37 2.43 14.51
C ARG A 132 -16.03 3.03 14.93
N ILE A 133 -14.92 2.36 14.61
CA ILE A 133 -13.56 2.86 14.83
C ILE A 133 -12.94 3.46 13.56
N HIS A 134 -13.74 3.90 12.58
CA HIS A 134 -13.22 4.38 11.30
C HIS A 134 -12.04 5.39 11.41
N PRO A 135 -12.05 6.38 12.33
CA PRO A 135 -10.93 7.30 12.52
C PRO A 135 -9.65 6.60 13.02
N ALA A 136 -9.80 5.57 13.86
CA ALA A 136 -8.70 4.84 14.48
C ALA A 136 -8.38 3.50 13.78
N LYS A 137 -9.04 3.18 12.66
CA LYS A 137 -8.98 1.89 11.98
C LYS A 137 -7.52 1.41 11.80
N PRO A 138 -7.25 0.10 11.96
CA PRO A 138 -5.90 -0.43 11.86
C PRO A 138 -5.33 -0.20 10.46
N GLN A 139 -4.01 -0.22 10.33
CA GLN A 139 -3.35 0.11 9.05
C GLN A 139 -3.87 -0.75 7.90
N VAL A 140 -4.04 -2.06 8.12
CA VAL A 140 -4.63 -2.99 7.13
C VAL A 140 -6.03 -2.58 6.64
N CYS A 141 -6.82 -1.89 7.47
CA CYS A 141 -8.14 -1.38 7.09
C CYS A 141 -8.08 0.02 6.47
N ARG A 142 -6.99 0.78 6.67
CA ARG A 142 -6.72 2.06 5.98
C ARG A 142 -6.27 1.81 4.55
N ALA A 143 -5.36 0.87 4.43
CA ALA A 143 -4.82 0.25 3.23
C ALA A 143 -5.84 -0.14 2.14
N ALA A 144 -7.14 -0.17 2.47
CA ALA A 144 -8.25 -0.37 1.55
C ALA A 144 -8.09 -1.61 0.66
N PHE A 145 -8.70 -2.72 1.09
CA PHE A 145 -9.12 -3.84 0.24
C PHE A 145 -8.05 -4.74 -0.40
N TYR A 146 -6.77 -4.44 -0.25
CA TYR A 146 -5.72 -5.23 -0.90
C TYR A 146 -4.62 -5.77 0.02
N LEU A 147 -4.61 -5.42 1.31
CA LEU A 147 -3.41 -5.54 2.15
C LEU A 147 -3.56 -6.35 3.44
N SER A 148 -4.38 -7.41 3.46
CA SER A 148 -4.08 -8.45 4.45
C SER A 148 -2.69 -9.01 4.09
N LYS A 149 -1.85 -9.39 5.07
CA LYS A 149 -0.55 -10.01 4.78
C LYS A 149 -0.68 -11.27 3.90
N MET A 150 -1.87 -11.87 3.91
CA MET A 150 -2.28 -12.95 3.03
C MET A 150 -2.49 -12.47 1.59
N ASN A 151 -3.02 -11.27 1.36
CA ASN A 151 -3.18 -10.72 0.02
C ASN A 151 -1.86 -10.50 -0.70
N LEU A 152 -0.75 -10.09 -0.05
CA LEU A 152 0.55 -10.01 -0.75
C LEU A 152 1.05 -11.37 -1.23
N LEU A 153 0.86 -12.41 -0.41
CA LEU A 153 1.20 -13.79 -0.77
C LEU A 153 0.35 -14.24 -1.96
N PHE A 154 -0.98 -14.04 -1.88
CA PHE A 154 -1.89 -14.37 -2.99
C PHE A 154 -1.64 -13.52 -4.24
N CYS A 155 -1.31 -12.23 -4.11
CA CYS A 155 -0.97 -11.36 -5.26
C CYS A 155 0.28 -11.86 -5.98
N ARG A 156 1.27 -12.37 -5.24
CA ARG A 156 2.49 -12.95 -5.83
C ARG A 156 2.19 -14.24 -6.60
N GLU A 157 1.37 -15.11 -6.02
CA GLU A 157 0.97 -16.40 -6.62
C GLU A 157 0.08 -16.21 -7.86
N GLU A 158 -1.00 -15.45 -7.69
CA GLU A 158 -2.04 -15.23 -8.70
C GLU A 158 -1.66 -14.13 -9.69
N ARG A 159 -0.62 -13.35 -9.40
CA ARG A 159 -0.18 -12.18 -10.19
C ARG A 159 -1.26 -11.11 -10.36
N GLU A 160 -2.18 -11.03 -9.40
CA GLU A 160 -3.33 -10.13 -9.44
C GLU A 160 -3.60 -9.46 -8.09
N ILE A 161 -3.94 -8.18 -8.13
CA ILE A 161 -4.37 -7.41 -6.96
C ILE A 161 -5.91 -7.50 -6.85
N LYS A 162 -6.40 -8.35 -5.93
CA LYS A 162 -7.84 -8.67 -5.76
C LYS A 162 -8.52 -7.80 -4.72
N ALA A 163 -9.64 -7.17 -5.11
CA ALA A 163 -10.47 -6.36 -4.22
C ALA A 163 -11.56 -7.20 -3.56
N ILE A 164 -12.22 -6.64 -2.54
CA ILE A 164 -13.46 -7.23 -2.03
C ILE A 164 -14.59 -7.00 -3.06
N PRO A 165 -15.35 -8.05 -3.41
CA PRO A 165 -16.46 -7.94 -4.34
C PRO A 165 -17.41 -6.78 -4.02
N ASP A 166 -17.88 -6.10 -5.06
CA ASP A 166 -18.85 -5.01 -5.00
C ASP A 166 -18.46 -3.83 -4.08
N CYS A 167 -17.17 -3.67 -3.78
CA CYS A 167 -16.69 -2.55 -2.98
C CYS A 167 -16.84 -1.23 -3.75
N PRO A 168 -17.61 -0.23 -3.25
CA PRO A 168 -17.75 1.05 -3.93
C PRO A 168 -16.44 1.84 -4.02
N ALA A 169 -15.55 1.70 -3.03
CA ALA A 169 -14.24 2.35 -3.07
C ALA A 169 -13.38 1.80 -4.22
N ASP A 170 -13.46 0.49 -4.48
CA ASP A 170 -12.76 -0.14 -5.58
C ASP A 170 -13.37 0.24 -6.93
N ALA A 171 -14.70 0.25 -7.04
CA ALA A 171 -15.40 0.70 -8.24
C ALA A 171 -14.98 2.13 -8.65
N LEU A 172 -15.00 3.07 -7.70
CA LEU A 172 -14.56 4.46 -7.91
C LEU A 172 -13.07 4.54 -8.31
N LEU A 173 -12.21 3.74 -7.68
CA LEU A 173 -10.80 3.67 -8.03
C LEU A 173 -10.60 3.17 -9.48
N ARG A 174 -11.27 2.07 -9.84
CA ARG A 174 -11.17 1.47 -11.19
C ARG A 174 -11.71 2.40 -12.26
N GLU A 175 -12.77 3.14 -11.97
CA GLU A 175 -13.32 4.19 -12.83
C GLU A 175 -12.31 5.31 -13.02
N ARG A 176 -11.73 5.86 -11.94
CA ARG A 176 -10.68 6.89 -12.01
C ARG A 176 -9.48 6.43 -12.82
N LEU A 177 -9.00 5.20 -12.58
CA LEU A 177 -7.90 4.60 -13.35
C LEU A 177 -8.26 4.45 -14.83
N ALA A 178 -9.49 4.04 -15.15
CA ALA A 178 -9.94 3.93 -16.53
C ALA A 178 -10.03 5.29 -17.24
N GLN A 179 -10.52 6.33 -16.55
CA GLN A 179 -10.57 7.69 -17.07
C GLN A 179 -9.17 8.24 -17.35
N PHE A 180 -8.23 8.06 -16.42
CA PHE A 180 -6.84 8.45 -16.60
C PHE A 180 -6.16 7.64 -17.71
N GLN A 181 -6.45 6.34 -17.77
CA GLN A 181 -5.97 5.45 -18.83
C GLN A 181 -6.40 5.92 -20.22
N SER A 182 -7.65 6.35 -20.39
CA SER A 182 -8.14 6.88 -21.67
C SER A 182 -7.37 8.14 -22.09
N LYS A 183 -7.11 9.06 -21.16
CA LYS A 183 -6.31 10.27 -21.45
C LYS A 183 -4.92 9.95 -21.99
N ILE A 184 -4.26 8.93 -21.45
CA ILE A 184 -2.95 8.46 -21.94
C ILE A 184 -3.05 7.86 -23.35
N LYS A 185 -4.17 7.18 -23.70
CA LYS A 185 -4.35 6.61 -25.05
C LYS A 185 -4.63 7.68 -26.10
N ASP A 186 -5.34 8.74 -25.71
CA ASP A 186 -5.74 9.81 -26.61
C ASP A 186 -4.55 10.73 -26.97
N GLU A 187 -3.49 10.74 -26.17
CA GLU A 187 -2.28 11.53 -26.39
C GLU A 187 -1.16 10.71 -27.09
N PRO A 188 -0.73 11.09 -28.31
CA PRO A 188 0.31 10.37 -29.04
C PRO A 188 1.63 10.31 -28.26
N GLY A 189 2.23 9.13 -28.13
CA GLY A 189 3.53 8.94 -27.49
C GLY A 189 3.50 8.81 -25.96
N GLU A 190 2.38 9.13 -25.30
CA GLU A 190 2.29 9.07 -23.82
C GLU A 190 2.27 7.62 -23.30
N ARG A 191 1.78 6.66 -24.09
CA ARG A 191 1.88 5.24 -23.74
C ARG A 191 3.33 4.77 -23.72
N GLU A 192 4.10 5.10 -24.76
CA GLU A 192 5.51 4.76 -24.87
C GLU A 192 6.32 5.46 -23.78
N ARG A 193 5.98 6.72 -23.47
CA ARG A 193 6.56 7.47 -22.35
C ARG A 193 6.28 6.80 -21.00
N LEU A 194 5.05 6.35 -20.75
CA LEU A 194 4.68 5.63 -19.53
C LEU A 194 5.43 4.29 -19.41
N ASP A 195 5.56 3.55 -20.52
CA ASP A 195 6.27 2.26 -20.56
C ASP A 195 7.77 2.42 -20.28
N ALA A 196 8.39 3.43 -20.91
CA ALA A 196 9.79 3.77 -20.70
C ALA A 196 10.07 4.22 -19.25
N LEU A 197 9.12 4.94 -18.64
CA LEU A 197 9.27 5.53 -17.31
C LEU A 197 9.68 4.51 -16.25
N PHE A 198 9.08 3.32 -16.27
CA PHE A 198 9.33 2.28 -15.26
C PHE A 198 10.19 1.12 -15.75
N THR A 199 10.39 0.97 -17.07
CA THR A 199 11.28 -0.06 -17.63
C THR A 199 12.75 0.36 -17.53
N SER A 200 13.05 1.64 -17.70
CA SER A 200 14.40 2.20 -17.52
C SER A 200 14.30 3.51 -16.72
N PRO A 201 14.10 3.40 -15.39
CA PRO A 201 13.80 4.57 -14.57
C PRO A 201 14.98 5.53 -14.47
N GLY A 202 14.72 6.82 -14.70
CA GLY A 202 15.64 7.90 -14.35
C GLY A 202 15.68 8.16 -12.83
N PRO A 203 16.59 9.04 -12.36
CA PRO A 203 16.78 9.31 -10.93
C PRO A 203 15.52 9.74 -10.17
N GLU A 204 14.63 10.51 -10.81
CA GLU A 204 13.38 10.99 -10.22
C GLU A 204 12.39 9.83 -10.03
N VAL A 205 12.34 8.90 -10.98
CA VAL A 205 11.50 7.70 -10.89
C VAL A 205 12.07 6.74 -9.85
N GLU A 206 13.38 6.56 -9.81
CA GLU A 206 14.01 5.75 -8.75
C GLU A 206 13.70 6.28 -7.36
N LEU A 207 13.76 7.62 -7.17
CA LEU A 207 13.38 8.25 -5.92
C LEU A 207 11.90 7.99 -5.61
N PHE A 208 11.00 8.18 -6.58
CA PHE A 208 9.58 7.87 -6.42
C PHE A 208 9.37 6.40 -5.99
N LEU A 209 10.02 5.44 -6.64
CA LEU A 209 9.90 4.02 -6.32
C LEU A 209 10.42 3.71 -4.90
N LEU A 210 11.54 4.31 -4.51
CA LEU A 210 12.08 4.18 -3.15
C LEU A 210 11.11 4.73 -2.10
N LEU A 211 10.54 5.92 -2.35
CA LEU A 211 9.60 6.57 -1.44
C LEU A 211 8.24 5.83 -1.39
N LEU A 212 7.77 5.30 -2.52
CA LEU A 212 6.56 4.49 -2.60
C LEU A 212 6.74 3.17 -1.84
N ARG A 213 7.90 2.50 -1.98
CA ARG A 213 8.23 1.30 -1.22
C ARG A 213 8.33 1.59 0.28
N LEU A 214 8.94 2.71 0.67
CA LEU A 214 8.97 3.17 2.06
C LEU A 214 7.56 3.44 2.60
N LYS A 215 6.67 4.02 1.80
CA LYS A 215 5.25 4.20 2.16
C LYS A 215 4.55 2.86 2.32
N GLY A 216 4.83 1.87 1.46
CA GLY A 216 4.42 0.49 1.66
C GLY A 216 4.85 -0.04 3.03
N LEU A 217 6.11 0.17 3.42
CA LEU A 217 6.61 -0.28 4.72
C LEU A 217 5.93 0.42 5.90
N GLU A 218 5.64 1.72 5.77
CA GLU A 218 4.86 2.47 6.77
C GLU A 218 3.47 1.85 6.98
N ILE A 219 2.79 1.49 5.89
CA ILE A 219 1.46 0.88 5.92
C ILE A 219 1.52 -0.52 6.54
N TYR A 220 2.50 -1.34 6.15
CA TYR A 220 2.55 -2.76 6.51
C TYR A 220 3.23 -3.07 7.84
N PHE A 221 4.30 -2.34 8.15
CA PHE A 221 5.16 -2.61 9.30
C PHE A 221 5.10 -1.48 10.35
N GLY A 222 4.38 -0.40 10.06
CA GLY A 222 4.12 0.71 10.98
C GLY A 222 5.06 1.91 10.78
N GLY A 223 4.57 3.09 11.21
CA GLY A 223 5.24 4.38 11.07
C GLY A 223 6.64 4.42 11.68
N ASP A 224 6.81 3.94 12.91
CA ASP A 224 8.09 4.00 13.63
C ASP A 224 9.25 3.33 12.87
N ARG A 225 8.97 2.21 12.16
CA ARG A 225 9.98 1.52 11.34
C ARG A 225 10.31 2.33 10.10
N ALA A 226 9.29 2.79 9.38
CA ALA A 226 9.48 3.63 8.20
C ALA A 226 10.22 4.94 8.55
N GLU A 227 9.89 5.59 9.66
CA GLU A 227 10.59 6.80 10.12
C GLU A 227 12.08 6.55 10.40
N ARG A 228 12.44 5.39 10.96
CA ARG A 228 13.86 5.04 11.16
C ARG A 228 14.59 4.89 9.83
N LEU A 229 13.99 4.26 8.84
CA LEU A 229 14.55 4.14 7.50
C LEU A 229 14.66 5.52 6.81
N ALA A 230 13.61 6.35 6.92
CA ALA A 230 13.60 7.72 6.38
C ALA A 230 14.70 8.60 6.98
N ARG A 231 14.85 8.59 8.32
CA ARG A 231 15.92 9.31 9.02
C ARG A 231 17.31 8.88 8.55
N ARG A 232 17.49 7.59 8.27
CA ARG A 232 18.76 7.03 7.80
C ARG A 232 19.07 7.39 6.36
N LEU A 233 18.03 7.54 5.52
CA LEU A 233 18.13 8.18 4.20
C LEU A 233 18.48 9.68 4.28
N GLY A 234 18.44 10.28 5.47
CA GLY A 234 18.62 11.72 5.67
C GLY A 234 17.38 12.54 5.35
N LEU A 235 16.22 11.91 5.11
CA LEU A 235 14.98 12.62 4.84
C LEU A 235 14.53 13.41 6.08
N PRO A 236 14.02 14.65 5.92
CA PRO A 236 13.60 15.47 7.05
C PRO A 236 12.35 14.92 7.75
N ARG A 237 11.52 14.20 7.00
CA ARG A 237 10.27 13.56 7.47
C ARG A 237 9.91 12.41 6.53
N LEU A 238 8.92 11.61 6.93
CA LEU A 238 8.23 10.73 5.98
C LEU A 238 7.54 11.56 4.89
N VAL A 239 7.51 10.99 3.69
CA VAL A 239 6.75 11.53 2.57
C VAL A 239 5.26 11.49 2.89
N GLN A 240 4.54 12.55 2.56
CA GLN A 240 3.12 12.65 2.77
C GLN A 240 2.35 11.98 1.64
N GLU A 241 1.10 11.59 1.90
CA GLU A 241 0.30 10.82 0.96
C GLU A 241 -0.05 11.59 -0.30
N ASP A 242 -0.27 12.90 -0.17
CA ASP A 242 -0.54 13.82 -1.27
C ASP A 242 0.68 14.01 -2.18
N GLU A 243 1.90 14.03 -1.62
CA GLU A 243 3.14 14.12 -2.40
C GLU A 243 3.37 12.90 -3.32
N LEU A 244 2.87 11.72 -2.93
CA LEU A 244 2.98 10.50 -3.75
C LEU A 244 1.76 10.25 -4.64
N ARG A 245 0.64 10.94 -4.43
CA ARG A 245 -0.67 10.57 -4.99
C ARG A 245 -0.69 10.57 -6.52
N GLU A 246 -0.13 11.59 -7.14
CA GLU A 246 -0.14 11.70 -8.61
C GLU A 246 0.84 10.70 -9.26
N GLY A 247 2.03 10.51 -8.66
CA GLY A 247 2.95 9.46 -9.10
C GLY A 247 2.36 8.05 -8.92
N ALA A 248 1.60 7.82 -7.85
CA ALA A 248 0.88 6.59 -7.61
C ALA A 248 -0.19 6.33 -8.69
N LEU A 249 -0.84 7.36 -9.22
CA LEU A 249 -1.79 7.23 -10.33
C LEU A 249 -1.12 6.75 -11.61
N LEU A 250 0.07 7.28 -11.93
CA LEU A 250 0.90 6.78 -13.05
C LEU A 250 1.33 5.33 -12.82
N TYR A 251 1.85 5.01 -11.64
CA TYR A 251 2.32 3.66 -11.30
C TYR A 251 1.20 2.62 -11.36
N ALA A 252 0.02 2.92 -10.77
CA ALA A 252 -1.14 2.03 -10.80
C ALA A 252 -1.69 1.84 -12.22
N THR A 253 -1.64 2.88 -13.04
CA THR A 253 -2.01 2.80 -14.46
C THR A 253 -1.02 1.94 -15.25
N ALA A 254 0.29 2.10 -15.02
CA ALA A 254 1.34 1.29 -15.64
C ALA A 254 1.22 -0.20 -15.26
N LEU A 255 0.88 -0.51 -14.01
CA LEU A 255 0.59 -1.88 -13.55
C LEU A 255 -0.54 -2.50 -14.38
N ARG A 256 -1.65 -1.76 -14.56
CA ARG A 256 -2.83 -2.24 -15.30
C ARG A 256 -2.56 -2.41 -16.80
N TYR A 257 -1.63 -1.63 -17.36
CA TYR A 257 -1.17 -1.80 -18.74
C TYR A 257 -0.24 -3.00 -18.95
N GLY A 258 0.26 -3.62 -17.88
CA GLY A 258 1.28 -4.66 -17.97
C GLY A 258 2.67 -4.13 -18.32
N CYS A 259 2.89 -2.80 -18.25
CA CYS A 259 4.20 -2.17 -18.46
C CYS A 259 5.20 -2.57 -17.37
N LEU A 260 4.71 -2.83 -16.17
CA LEU A 260 5.49 -3.33 -15.06
C LEU A 260 5.54 -4.86 -15.13
N SER A 261 6.48 -5.38 -15.92
CA SER A 261 6.68 -6.82 -16.04
C SER A 261 7.29 -7.40 -14.76
N THR A 262 6.66 -8.44 -14.20
CA THR A 262 7.36 -9.32 -13.25
C THR A 262 8.50 -9.99 -14.02
N GLY A 263 9.74 -9.87 -13.55
CA GLY A 263 10.89 -10.57 -14.12
C GLY A 263 10.72 -12.10 -14.08
N ALA A 264 9.93 -12.64 -14.99
CA ALA A 264 9.66 -14.06 -15.16
C ALA A 264 9.41 -14.37 -16.63
N LYS A 265 10.31 -13.91 -17.51
CA LYS A 265 10.55 -14.61 -18.77
C LYS A 265 11.54 -15.74 -18.50
N LYS A 266 11.01 -16.95 -18.28
CA LYS A 266 11.54 -18.23 -18.77
C LYS A 266 10.42 -19.25 -18.67
N LYS A 267 9.60 -19.34 -19.73
CA LYS A 267 8.99 -20.62 -20.10
C LYS A 267 10.18 -21.52 -20.44
N VAL A 268 10.48 -22.45 -19.56
CA VAL A 268 11.23 -23.64 -19.94
C VAL A 268 10.32 -24.38 -20.91
N THR A 269 10.78 -24.51 -22.14
CA THR A 269 10.21 -25.40 -23.15
C THR A 269 10.14 -26.80 -22.55
N GLU A 270 8.96 -27.39 -22.55
CA GLU A 270 8.75 -28.81 -22.34
C GLU A 270 9.43 -29.55 -23.51
N ASP A 271 10.40 -30.40 -23.18
CA ASP A 271 10.72 -31.61 -23.93
C ASP A 271 10.03 -32.79 -23.21
#